data_AF-A0A961M0V6-F1
#
_entry.id   AF-A0A961M0V6-F1
#
_cell.length_a   1.000
_cell.length_b   1.000
_cell.length_c   1.000
_cell.angle_alpha   90.00
_cell.angle_beta   90.00
_cell.angle_gamma   90.00
#
_symmetry.space_group_name_H-M   'P 1'
#
loop_
_entity.id
_entity.type
_entity.pdbx_description
1 polymer ?
#
loop_
_entity_poly.entity_id
_entity_poly.type
_entity_poly.pdbx_seq_one_letter_code
_entity_poly.pdbx_strand_id
1 'polypeptide(L)'
;NDAAALARADVGIAMGAAGSEVALQAADVALLSEDMTQLAAAHRLARRTARVVRQNLIFALGAMALLVVGGLFFDLPLPLAVIGHEGGTVLVVLNGLRLLADPIRSDRRQGGGISTRTPSSEARSPHSVA
;
A
#
# COMPACT_ATOMS: atom_id res chain seq x y z
N ASN A 1 -26.19 6.74 10.37
CA ASN A 1 -25.89 5.77 9.30
C ASN A 1 -24.48 6.01 8.83
N ASP A 2 -23.65 4.98 8.85
CA ASP A 2 -22.21 5.04 8.62
C ASP A 2 -21.87 5.49 7.20
N ALA A 3 -22.74 5.21 6.21
CA ALA A 3 -22.55 5.64 4.83
C ALA A 3 -22.51 7.18 4.67
N ALA A 4 -23.39 7.91 5.38
CA ALA A 4 -23.38 9.38 5.33
C ALA A 4 -22.17 9.99 6.05
N ALA A 5 -21.64 9.28 7.06
CA ALA A 5 -20.42 9.68 7.75
C ALA A 5 -19.19 9.42 6.88
N LEU A 6 -19.12 8.27 6.20
CA LEU A 6 -18.06 7.91 5.25
C LEU A 6 -18.00 8.90 4.08
N ALA A 7 -19.15 9.26 3.49
CA ALA A 7 -19.23 10.23 2.40
C ALA A 7 -18.84 11.67 2.79
N ARG A 8 -18.79 11.98 4.09
CA ARG A 8 -18.39 13.29 4.62
C ARG A 8 -16.95 13.33 5.15
N ALA A 9 -16.34 12.18 5.36
CA ALA A 9 -14.98 12.10 5.86
C ALA A 9 -13.98 12.53 4.78
N ASP A 10 -12.82 13.04 5.19
CA ASP A 10 -11.72 13.30 4.24
C ASP A 10 -11.23 12.02 3.56
N VAL A 11 -11.33 10.89 4.27
CA VAL A 11 -11.08 9.54 3.76
C VAL A 11 -12.04 8.57 4.46
N GLY A 12 -13.01 8.03 3.73
CA GLY A 12 -13.92 7.00 4.20
C GLY A 12 -13.32 5.61 4.05
N ILE A 13 -13.29 4.81 5.14
CA ILE A 13 -12.77 3.43 5.12
C ILE A 13 -13.87 2.47 5.55
N ALA A 14 -14.25 1.56 4.65
CA ALA A 14 -15.23 0.51 4.93
C ALA A 14 -14.54 -0.85 5.14
N MET A 15 -15.04 -1.65 6.07
CA MET A 15 -14.63 -3.04 6.23
C MET A 15 -15.35 -3.90 5.19
N GLY A 16 -14.59 -4.59 4.35
CA GLY A 16 -15.09 -5.32 3.16
C GLY A 16 -15.99 -6.51 3.47
N ALA A 17 -15.74 -7.25 4.56
CA ALA A 17 -16.57 -8.40 4.94
C ALA A 17 -17.70 -8.05 5.92
N ALA A 18 -17.53 -6.99 6.71
CA ALA A 18 -18.45 -6.60 7.78
C ALA A 18 -19.28 -5.34 7.47
N GLY A 19 -18.99 -4.64 6.37
CA GLY A 19 -19.65 -3.39 5.98
C GLY A 19 -20.88 -3.61 5.09
N SER A 20 -21.90 -2.78 5.28
CA SER A 20 -23.06 -2.73 4.37
C SER A 20 -22.63 -2.35 2.95
N GLU A 21 -23.29 -2.89 1.92
CA GLU A 21 -23.08 -2.49 0.51
C GLU A 21 -23.13 -0.97 0.32
N VAL A 22 -24.01 -0.30 1.06
CA VAL A 22 -24.16 1.16 1.02
C VAL A 22 -22.94 1.88 1.59
N ALA A 23 -22.30 1.30 2.62
CA ALA A 23 -21.06 1.83 3.19
C ALA A 23 -19.87 1.59 2.25
N LEU A 24 -19.83 0.46 1.54
CA LEU A 24 -18.78 0.14 0.57
C LEU A 24 -18.82 1.05 -0.67
N GLN A 25 -20.02 1.42 -1.14
CA GLN A 25 -20.17 2.39 -2.23
C GLN A 25 -19.81 3.82 -1.83
N ALA A 26 -19.93 4.15 -0.54
CA ALA A 26 -19.66 5.49 -0.01
C ALA A 26 -18.22 5.70 0.47
N ALA A 27 -17.42 4.65 0.58
CA ALA A 27 -16.04 4.71 1.09
C ALA A 27 -15.00 4.80 -0.04
N ASP A 28 -13.89 5.48 0.23
CA ASP A 28 -12.75 5.58 -0.69
C ASP A 28 -11.88 4.32 -0.69
N VAL A 29 -11.85 3.61 0.45
CA VAL A 29 -11.02 2.42 0.66
C VAL A 29 -11.83 1.31 1.32
N ALA A 30 -11.76 0.11 0.75
CA ALA A 30 -12.33 -1.10 1.33
C ALA A 30 -11.22 -2.00 1.92
N LEU A 31 -11.31 -2.30 3.21
CA LEU A 31 -10.42 -3.25 3.89
C LEU A 31 -10.93 -4.68 3.71
N LEU A 32 -10.23 -5.51 2.94
CA LEU A 32 -10.66 -6.89 2.69
C LEU A 32 -10.61 -7.80 3.93
N SER A 33 -9.96 -7.37 5.01
CA SER A 33 -9.83 -8.12 6.25
C SER A 33 -10.52 -7.41 7.40
N GLU A 34 -11.02 -8.21 8.33
CA GLU A 34 -11.60 -7.72 9.59
C GLU A 34 -10.52 -7.28 10.60
N ASP A 35 -9.24 -7.43 10.27
CA ASP A 35 -8.13 -7.05 11.15
C ASP A 35 -7.79 -5.55 11.03
N MET A 36 -8.09 -4.80 12.09
CA MET A 36 -7.74 -3.38 12.26
C MET A 36 -6.24 -3.09 12.17
N THR A 37 -5.36 -4.08 12.36
CA THR A 37 -3.92 -3.89 12.19
C THR A 37 -3.55 -3.58 10.74
N GLN A 38 -4.36 -4.01 9.76
CA GLN A 38 -4.16 -3.68 8.35
C GLN A 38 -4.38 -2.20 8.06
N LEU A 39 -5.29 -1.55 8.79
CA LEU A 39 -5.48 -0.10 8.69
C LEU A 39 -4.22 0.65 9.14
N ALA A 40 -3.60 0.23 10.24
CA ALA A 40 -2.34 0.81 10.71
C ALA A 40 -1.18 0.57 9.72
N ALA A 41 -1.15 -0.60 9.06
CA ALA A 41 -0.18 -0.89 8.01
C ALA A 41 -0.39 -0.01 6.77
N ALA A 42 -1.63 0.13 6.30
CA ALA A 42 -1.99 1.00 5.18
C ALA A 42 -1.64 2.47 5.47
N HIS A 43 -1.95 2.97 6.67
CA HIS A 43 -1.60 4.34 7.06
C HIS A 43 -0.08 4.57 7.08
N ARG A 44 0.71 3.61 7.61
CA ARG A 44 2.17 3.68 7.60
C ARG A 44 2.74 3.72 6.18
N LEU A 45 2.17 2.92 5.27
CA LEU A 45 2.53 2.93 3.85
C LEU A 45 2.21 4.29 3.23
N ALA A 46 0.98 4.80 3.42
CA ALA A 46 0.57 6.10 2.89
C ALA A 46 1.53 7.23 3.29
N ARG A 47 1.96 7.29 4.57
CA ARG A 47 2.95 8.30 5.01
C ARG A 47 4.32 8.15 4.33
N ARG A 48 4.76 6.91 4.08
CA ARG A 48 6.03 6.68 3.36
C ARG A 48 5.91 7.10 1.91
N THR A 49 4.82 6.71 1.24
CA THR A 49 4.51 7.12 -0.13
C THR A 49 4.48 8.65 -0.25
N ALA A 50 3.80 9.34 0.67
CA ALA A 50 3.76 10.81 0.69
C ALA A 50 5.15 11.44 0.82
N ARG A 51 6.08 10.82 1.58
CA ARG A 51 7.47 11.28 1.68
C ARG A 51 8.21 11.13 0.35
N VAL A 52 8.06 10.00 -0.32
CA VAL A 52 8.69 9.77 -1.63
C VAL A 52 8.11 10.70 -2.70
N VAL A 53 6.80 10.95 -2.69
CA VAL A 53 6.17 11.94 -3.58
C VAL A 53 6.75 13.33 -3.35
N ARG A 54 6.91 13.78 -2.09
CA ARG A 54 7.57 15.06 -1.80
C ARG A 54 9.01 15.11 -2.30
N GLN A 55 9.77 14.02 -2.18
CA GLN A 55 11.13 13.94 -2.71
C GLN A 55 11.16 14.06 -4.24
N ASN A 56 10.28 13.34 -4.94
CA ASN A 56 10.13 13.43 -6.40
C ASN A 56 9.80 14.85 -6.84
N LEU A 57 8.88 15.51 -6.14
CA LEU A 57 8.49 16.88 -6.46
C LEU A 57 9.64 17.86 -6.24
N ILE A 58 10.38 17.73 -5.13
CA ILE A 58 11.57 18.57 -4.87
C ILE A 58 12.62 18.36 -5.96
N PHE A 59 12.89 17.11 -6.36
CA PHE A 59 13.84 16.82 -7.43
C PHE A 59 13.40 17.38 -8.79
N ALA A 60 12.14 17.17 -9.17
CA ALA A 60 11.60 17.65 -10.43
C ALA A 60 11.65 19.19 -10.51
N LEU A 61 11.18 19.87 -9.45
CA LEU A 61 11.21 21.33 -9.37
C LEU A 61 12.64 21.86 -9.31
N GLY A 62 13.53 21.20 -8.57
CA GLY A 62 14.94 21.57 -8.48
C GLY A 62 15.67 21.45 -9.83
N ALA A 63 15.48 20.33 -10.54
CA ALA A 63 16.05 20.15 -11.88
C ALA A 63 15.51 21.17 -12.88
N MET A 64 14.20 21.45 -12.84
CA MET A 64 13.59 22.46 -13.70
C MET A 64 14.12 23.87 -13.39
N ALA A 65 14.23 24.24 -12.12
CA ALA A 65 14.79 25.53 -11.71
C ALA A 65 16.25 25.68 -12.14
N LEU A 66 17.07 24.64 -11.98
CA LEU A 66 18.47 24.63 -12.43
C LEU A 66 18.60 24.82 -13.94
N LEU A 67 17.77 24.14 -14.73
CA LEU A 67 17.76 24.29 -16.19
C LEU A 67 17.32 25.68 -16.63
N VAL A 68 16.29 26.24 -16.00
CA VAL A 68 15.80 27.59 -16.29
C VAL A 68 16.86 28.64 -15.97
N VAL A 69 17.48 28.57 -14.78
CA VAL A 69 18.57 29.48 -14.38
C VAL A 69 19.79 29.31 -15.29
N GLY A 70 20.15 28.06 -15.63
CA GLY A 70 21.19 27.74 -16.61
C GLY A 70 20.94 28.41 -17.96
N GLY A 71 19.73 28.26 -18.50
CA GLY A 71 19.35 28.85 -19.79
C GLY A 71 19.33 30.37 -19.79
N LEU A 72 18.91 31.01 -18.69
CA LEU A 72 18.81 32.47 -18.58
C LEU A 72 20.16 33.17 -18.37
N PHE A 73 21.04 32.59 -17.56
CA PHE A 73 22.26 33.27 -17.09
C PHE A 73 23.57 32.71 -17.67
N PHE A 74 23.55 31.49 -18.24
CA PHE A 74 24.76 30.77 -18.63
C PHE A 74 24.78 30.31 -20.09
N ASP A 75 23.89 30.84 -20.95
CA ASP A 75 23.78 30.49 -22.38
C ASP A 75 23.74 28.96 -22.62
N LEU A 76 22.90 28.27 -21.83
CA LEU A 76 22.89 26.81 -21.82
C LEU A 76 22.50 26.26 -23.21
N PRO A 77 23.38 25.45 -23.86
CA PRO A 77 23.10 24.89 -25.17
C PRO A 77 21.84 24.02 -25.15
N LEU A 78 20.97 24.16 -26.15
CA LEU A 78 19.72 23.38 -26.27
C LEU A 78 19.91 21.86 -26.11
N PRO A 79 20.94 21.22 -26.71
CA PRO A 79 21.13 19.77 -26.53
C PRO A 79 21.38 19.37 -25.07
N LEU A 80 22.14 20.19 -24.33
CA LEU A 80 22.44 19.94 -22.93
C LEU A 80 21.19 20.14 -22.05
N ALA A 81 20.38 21.14 -22.37
CA ALA A 81 19.11 21.38 -21.69
C ALA A 81 18.13 20.21 -21.84
N VAL A 82 18.02 19.64 -23.05
CA VAL A 82 17.17 18.47 -23.32
C VAL A 82 17.67 17.24 -22.55
N ILE A 83 18.98 16.95 -22.59
CA ILE A 83 19.57 15.83 -21.85
C ILE A 83 19.33 15.99 -20.35
N GLY A 84 19.48 17.21 -19.80
CA GLY A 84 19.21 17.46 -18.39
C GLY A 84 17.74 17.28 -18.02
N HIS A 85 16.81 17.70 -18.88
CA HIS A 85 15.38 17.52 -18.66
C HIS A 85 15.00 16.03 -18.68
N GLU A 86 15.35 15.31 -19.74
CA GLU A 86 15.02 13.90 -19.90
C GLU A 86 15.80 13.00 -18.92
N GLY A 87 17.04 13.37 -18.57
CA GLY A 87 17.77 12.71 -17.49
C GLY A 87 17.09 12.90 -16.13
N GLY A 88 16.54 14.09 -15.89
CA GLY A 88 15.76 14.41 -14.70
C GLY A 88 14.48 13.58 -14.57
N THR A 89 13.74 13.38 -15.67
CA THR A 89 12.53 12.54 -15.66
C THR A 89 12.86 11.09 -15.31
N VAL A 90 13.92 10.53 -15.88
CA VAL A 90 14.40 9.18 -15.57
C VAL A 90 14.77 9.04 -14.09
N LEU A 91 15.51 10.01 -13.51
CA LEU A 91 15.86 9.98 -12.09
C LEU A 91 14.64 9.99 -11.17
N VAL A 92 13.62 10.81 -11.48
CA VAL A 92 12.37 10.86 -10.71
C VAL A 92 11.61 9.54 -10.80
N VAL A 93 11.56 8.93 -11.99
CA VAL A 93 10.94 7.60 -12.19
C VAL A 93 11.67 6.54 -11.37
N LEU A 94 13.01 6.49 -11.40
CA LEU A 94 13.81 5.56 -10.62
C LEU A 94 13.56 5.73 -9.10
N ASN A 95 13.47 6.96 -8.61
CA ASN A 95 13.13 7.20 -7.20
C ASN A 95 11.70 6.76 -6.85
N GLY A 96 10.76 6.88 -7.79
CA GLY A 96 9.40 6.34 -7.66
C GLY A 96 9.38 4.81 -7.59
N LEU A 97 10.15 4.13 -8.43
CA LEU A 97 10.26 2.66 -8.47
C LEU A 97 10.79 2.06 -7.16
N ARG A 98 11.53 2.83 -6.34
CA ARG A 98 11.95 2.41 -5.00
C ARG A 98 10.77 2.02 -4.09
N LEU A 99 9.59 2.62 -4.28
CA LEU A 99 8.38 2.24 -3.54
C LEU A 99 7.88 0.83 -3.89
N LEU A 100 8.15 0.36 -5.10
CA LEU A 100 7.72 -0.95 -5.58
C LEU A 100 8.58 -2.09 -5.02
N ALA A 101 9.80 -1.77 -4.58
CA ALA A 101 10.66 -2.71 -3.87
C ALA A 101 10.22 -2.94 -2.41
N ASP A 102 9.24 -2.20 -1.89
CA ASP A 102 8.74 -2.39 -0.53
C ASP A 102 7.86 -3.66 -0.50
N PRO A 103 8.21 -4.70 0.27
CA PRO A 103 7.52 -5.99 0.23
C PRO A 103 6.18 -5.88 0.99
N ILE A 104 5.12 -5.46 0.28
CA ILE A 104 3.73 -5.68 0.71
C ILE A 104 3.35 -7.14 0.35
N ARG A 105 4.20 -8.11 0.69
CA ARG A 105 3.88 -9.53 0.50
C ARG A 105 3.48 -10.13 1.83
N SER A 106 2.16 -10.14 2.02
CA SER A 106 1.41 -10.65 3.16
C SER A 106 1.89 -11.99 3.71
N ASP A 107 2.00 -11.99 5.02
CA ASP A 107 2.07 -13.09 5.98
C ASP A 107 0.80 -13.99 5.93
N ARG A 108 0.58 -14.66 4.79
CA ARG A 108 -0.61 -15.50 4.55
C ARG A 108 -0.42 -16.98 4.94
N ARG A 109 0.46 -17.29 5.90
CA ARG A 109 0.80 -18.67 6.29
C ARG A 109 0.55 -19.03 7.76
N GLN A 110 -0.26 -18.28 8.50
CA GLN A 110 -0.67 -18.65 9.86
C GLN A 110 -2.19 -18.72 9.94
N GLY A 111 -2.76 -19.88 9.62
CA GLY A 111 -4.22 -20.10 9.69
C GLY A 111 -4.71 -21.45 9.15
N GLY A 112 -3.86 -22.23 8.48
CA GLY A 112 -4.17 -23.57 7.97
C GLY A 112 -3.74 -24.71 8.91
N GLY A 113 -3.88 -24.54 10.22
CA GLY A 113 -3.67 -25.62 11.18
C GLY A 113 -4.96 -26.44 11.36
N ILE A 114 -5.38 -27.16 10.32
CA ILE A 114 -6.40 -28.22 10.50
C ILE A 114 -5.72 -29.33 11.30
N SER A 115 -5.85 -29.24 12.63
CA SER A 115 -5.55 -30.35 13.51
C SER A 115 -6.54 -31.45 13.17
N THR A 116 -6.14 -32.40 12.32
CA THR A 116 -6.80 -33.69 12.17
C THR A 116 -6.72 -34.40 13.52
N ARG A 117 -7.70 -34.15 14.39
CA ARG A 117 -7.96 -35.02 15.54
C ARG A 117 -8.41 -36.35 14.96
N THR A 118 -7.46 -37.26 14.82
CA THR A 118 -7.71 -38.69 14.69
C THR A 118 -8.72 -39.08 15.79
N PRO A 119 -9.91 -39.61 15.45
CA PRO A 119 -10.75 -40.22 16.47
C PRO A 119 -10.00 -41.45 16.96
N SER A 120 -9.48 -41.38 18.18
CA SER A 120 -8.97 -42.53 18.91
C SER A 120 -10.09 -43.57 18.95
N SER A 121 -9.89 -44.63 18.18
CA SER A 121 -10.73 -45.82 18.15
C SER A 121 -10.96 -46.32 19.57
N GLU A 122 -12.19 -46.11 20.03
CA GLU A 122 -12.79 -46.78 21.16
C GLU A 122 -13.03 -48.24 20.78
N ALA A 123 -11.95 -49.03 20.74
CA ALA A 123 -11.99 -50.47 20.52
C ALA A 123 -11.89 -51.18 21.87
N ARG A 124 -13.05 -51.31 22.51
CA ARG A 124 -13.54 -52.47 23.28
C ARG A 124 -12.46 -53.39 23.87
N SER A 125 -12.26 -53.28 25.18
CA SER A 125 -11.83 -54.41 26.00
C SER A 125 -13.03 -55.35 26.23
N PRO A 126 -12.96 -56.63 25.85
CA PRO A 126 -13.96 -57.60 26.29
C PRO A 126 -13.69 -58.00 27.74
N HIS A 127 -14.65 -57.68 28.60
CA HIS A 127 -14.80 -58.27 29.92
C HIS A 127 -14.74 -59.80 29.82
N SER A 128 -13.73 -60.37 30.46
CA SER A 128 -13.68 -61.78 30.87
C SER A 128 -14.82 -62.02 31.86
N VAL A 129 -15.73 -62.91 31.47
CA VAL A 129 -16.78 -63.48 32.32
C VAL A 129 -16.31 -64.86 32.75
N ALA A 130 -16.44 -65.12 34.05
CA ALA A 130 -16.36 -66.40 34.76
C ALA A 130 -14.97 -67.05 34.91
#